data_AF-A0A9D1U1W5-F1
#
_entry.id   AF-A0A9D1U1W5-F1
#
_cell.length_a   1.000
_cell.length_b   1.000
_cell.length_c   1.000
_cell.angle_alpha   90.00
_cell.angle_beta   90.00
_cell.angle_gamma   90.00
#
_symmetry.space_group_name_H-M   'P 1'
#
loop_
_entity.id
_entity.type
_entity.pdbx_description
1 polymer ?
#
loop_
_entity_poly.entity_id
_entity_poly.type
_entity_poly.pdbx_seq_one_letter_code
_entity_poly.pdbx_strand_id
1 'polypeptide(L)'
;MDYHTWGNEYLQEAEKLRRCILRRRQQLQTARREEIYKAGRELRMLMDMYTECIQTGCYLQHKEEPSDRDAEIANALRMIYNESDQTHG
;
A
#
# COMPACT_ATOMS: atom_id res chain seq x y z
N MET A 1 9.31 -4.98 12.02
CA MET A 1 8.98 -4.43 10.67
C MET A 1 8.37 -3.09 10.95
N ASP A 2 8.98 -1.99 10.51
CA ASP A 2 8.49 -0.65 10.82
C ASP A 2 7.32 -0.27 9.90
N TYR A 3 6.10 -0.57 10.36
CA TYR A 3 4.88 -0.25 9.61
C TYR A 3 4.68 1.25 9.43
N HIS A 4 5.12 2.08 10.39
CA HIS A 4 5.01 3.52 10.28
C HIS A 4 5.92 4.08 9.19
N THR A 5 7.16 3.59 9.09
CA THR A 5 8.09 3.96 8.02
C THR A 5 7.55 3.56 6.66
N TRP A 6 7.09 2.33 6.48
CA TRP A 6 6.47 1.91 5.22
C TRP A 6 5.21 2.71 4.90
N GLY A 7 4.38 3.00 5.90
CA GLY A 7 3.21 3.86 5.75
C GLY A 7 3.58 5.24 5.19
N ASN A 8 4.63 5.85 5.73
CA ASN A 8 5.15 7.12 5.24
C ASN A 8 5.69 7.04 3.81
N GLU A 9 6.37 5.95 3.44
CA GLU A 9 6.86 5.74 2.07
C GLU A 9 5.71 5.70 1.05
N TYR A 10 4.63 4.97 1.36
CA TYR A 10 3.43 4.95 0.52
C TYR A 10 2.79 6.33 0.38
N LEU A 11 2.68 7.10 1.46
CA LEU A 11 2.12 8.45 1.41
C LEU A 11 3.00 9.43 0.62
N GLN A 12 4.33 9.30 0.72
CA GLN A 12 5.26 10.08 -0.09
C GLN A 12 5.11 9.76 -1.58
N GLU A 13 4.93 8.49 -1.93
CA GLU A 13 4.69 8.09 -3.31
C GLU A 13 3.33 8.59 -3.83
N ALA A 14 2.28 8.55 -3.01
CA ALA A 14 1.00 9.15 -3.34
C ALA A 14 1.12 10.65 -3.68
N GLU A 15 1.94 11.39 -2.93
CA GLU A 15 2.15 12.82 -3.19
C GLU A 15 2.93 13.07 -4.50
N LYS A 16 3.86 12.19 -4.87
CA LYS A 16 4.50 12.22 -6.21
C LYS A 16 3.49 11.91 -7.32
N LEU A 17 2.65 10.91 -7.14
CA LEU A 17 1.59 10.53 -8.08
C LEU A 17 0.58 11.67 -8.27
N ARG A 18 0.16 12.33 -7.18
CA ARG A 18 -0.72 13.51 -7.22
C ARG A 18 -0.16 14.61 -8.13
N ARG A 19 1.13 14.94 -7.99
CA ARG A 19 1.79 15.93 -8.86
C ARG A 19 1.81 15.48 -10.32
N CYS A 20 2.04 14.20 -10.58
CA CYS A 20 2.01 13.64 -11.94
C CYS A 20 0.61 13.73 -12.58
N ILE A 21 -0.43 13.35 -11.82
CA ILE A 21 -1.84 13.43 -12.22
C ILE A 21 -2.22 14.86 -12.57
N LEU A 22 -1.85 15.84 -11.73
CA LEU A 22 -2.15 17.25 -11.98
C LEU A 22 -1.50 17.75 -13.28
N ARG A 23 -0.21 17.45 -13.50
CA ARG A 23 0.48 17.81 -14.75
C ARG A 23 -0.18 17.18 -15.97
N ARG A 24 -0.52 15.90 -15.91
CA ARG A 24 -1.16 15.17 -17.02
C ARG A 24 -2.56 15.69 -17.31
N ARG A 25 -3.35 16.05 -16.28
CA ARG A 25 -4.66 16.69 -16.45
C ARG A 25 -4.54 18.01 -17.19
N GLN A 26 -3.55 18.83 -16.84
CA GLN A 26 -3.31 20.11 -17.52
C GLN A 26 -2.93 19.90 -18.98
N GLN A 27 -2.04 18.95 -19.28
CA GLN A 27 -1.66 18.61 -20.67
C GLN A 27 -2.86 18.14 -21.51
N LEU A 28 -3.77 17.37 -20.90
CA LEU A 28 -4.97 16.85 -21.54
C LEU A 28 -5.98 17.94 -21.93
N GLN A 29 -6.03 19.07 -21.22
CA GLN A 29 -6.93 20.18 -21.56
C GLN A 29 -6.63 20.78 -22.93
N THR A 30 -5.39 20.68 -23.39
CA THR A 30 -4.90 21.24 -24.65
C THR A 30 -4.60 20.17 -25.71
N ALA A 31 -4.84 18.89 -25.41
CA ALA A 31 -4.45 17.76 -26.26
C ALA A 31 -5.42 17.56 -27.44
N ARG A 32 -4.91 16.98 -28.53
CA ARG A 32 -5.76 16.59 -29.67
C ARG A 32 -6.61 15.38 -29.32
N ARG A 33 -7.77 15.23 -29.98
CA ARG A 33 -8.79 14.22 -29.65
C ARG A 33 -8.26 12.76 -29.61
N GLU A 34 -7.27 12.44 -30.43
CA GLU A 34 -6.63 11.12 -30.51
C GLU A 34 -5.71 10.85 -29.30
N GLU A 35 -5.06 11.88 -28.78
CA GLU A 35 -4.15 11.81 -27.62
C GLU A 35 -4.95 11.67 -26.31
N ILE A 36 -6.18 12.21 -26.27
CA ILE A 36 -7.06 12.18 -25.10
C ILE A 36 -7.39 10.75 -24.66
N TYR A 37 -7.64 9.82 -25.59
CA TYR A 37 -8.02 8.45 -25.22
C TYR A 37 -6.88 7.67 -24.56
N LYS A 38 -5.66 7.76 -25.10
CA LYS A 38 -4.49 7.09 -24.51
C LYS A 38 -4.13 7.73 -23.17
N ALA A 39 -4.00 9.05 -23.13
CA ALA A 39 -3.63 9.76 -21.92
C ALA A 39 -4.73 9.70 -20.84
N GLY A 40 -6.00 9.56 -21.21
CA GLY A 40 -7.11 9.33 -20.28
C GLY A 40 -7.02 7.96 -19.58
N ARG A 41 -6.61 6.90 -20.28
CA ARG A 41 -6.37 5.58 -19.67
C ARG A 41 -5.19 5.62 -18.70
N GLU A 42 -4.08 6.22 -19.11
CA GLU A 42 -2.91 6.36 -18.24
C GLU A 42 -3.22 7.22 -17.00
N LEU A 43 -4.02 8.29 -17.17
CA LEU A 43 -4.45 9.13 -16.05
C LEU A 43 -5.30 8.34 -15.04
N ARG A 44 -6.18 7.46 -15.53
CA ARG A 44 -6.98 6.59 -14.66
C ARG A 44 -6.09 5.65 -13.85
N MET A 45 -5.13 4.98 -14.49
CA MET A 45 -4.18 4.11 -13.79
C MET A 45 -3.41 4.86 -12.69
N LEU A 46 -2.96 6.09 -12.97
CA LEU A 46 -2.27 6.90 -11.95
C LEU A 46 -3.18 7.25 -10.77
N MET A 47 -4.46 7.52 -11.02
CA MET A 47 -5.44 7.78 -9.96
C MET A 47 -5.73 6.54 -9.12
N ASP A 48 -5.77 5.36 -9.75
CA ASP A 48 -5.96 4.10 -9.04
C ASP A 48 -4.76 3.83 -8.12
N MET A 49 -3.52 3.93 -8.65
CA MET A 49 -2.29 3.80 -7.86
C MET A 49 -2.20 4.82 -6.73
N TYR A 50 -2.60 6.06 -6.97
CA TYR A 50 -2.66 7.10 -5.94
C TYR A 50 -3.56 6.67 -4.78
N THR A 51 -4.75 6.15 -5.11
CA THR A 51 -5.73 5.69 -4.12
C THR A 51 -5.17 4.54 -3.30
N GLU A 52 -4.56 3.54 -3.96
CA GLU A 52 -3.94 2.40 -3.30
C GLU A 52 -2.81 2.82 -2.36
N CYS A 53 -1.97 3.77 -2.77
CA CYS A 53 -0.90 4.30 -1.92
C CYS A 53 -1.44 5.04 -0.69
N ILE A 54 -2.48 5.86 -0.84
CA ILE A 54 -3.12 6.53 0.30
C ILE A 54 -3.72 5.51 1.26
N GLN A 55 -4.50 4.55 0.74
CA GLN A 55 -5.14 3.53 1.56
C GLN A 55 -4.13 2.69 2.32
N THR A 56 -3.10 2.21 1.62
CA THR A 56 -2.04 1.39 2.22
C THR A 56 -1.22 2.19 3.23
N GLY A 57 -0.84 3.42 2.88
CA GLY A 57 -0.09 4.31 3.76
C GLY A 57 -0.83 4.59 5.06
N CYS A 58 -2.10 4.98 4.96
CA CYS A 58 -2.96 5.20 6.13
C CYS A 58 -3.16 3.92 6.94
N TYR A 59 -3.42 2.77 6.29
CA TYR A 59 -3.57 1.50 6.99
C TYR A 59 -2.33 1.16 7.83
N LEU A 60 -1.14 1.29 7.25
CA LEU A 60 0.11 0.98 7.91
C LEU A 60 0.44 1.94 9.06
N GLN A 61 0.06 3.22 8.95
CA GLN A 61 0.20 4.18 10.04
C GLN A 61 -0.69 3.90 11.25
N HIS A 62 -1.78 3.14 11.08
CA HIS A 62 -2.68 2.74 12.17
C HIS A 62 -2.44 1.30 12.60
N LYS A 63 -1.48 0.62 12.00
CA LYS A 63 -1.14 -0.75 12.35
C LYS A 63 -0.22 -0.71 13.57
N GLU A 64 -0.75 -1.12 14.71
CA GLU A 64 0.09 -1.36 15.89
C GLU A 64 1.11 -2.46 15.56
N GLU A 65 2.38 -2.22 15.90
CA GLU A 65 3.35 -3.31 15.91
C GLU A 65 2.93 -4.32 16.97
N PRO A 66 2.92 -5.63 16.65
CA PRO A 66 2.79 -6.64 17.69
C PRO A 66 3.88 -6.39 18.72
N SER A 67 3.51 -6.26 19.99
CA SER A 67 4.51 -6.12 21.03
C SER A 67 5.41 -7.36 21.05
N ASP A 68 6.62 -7.25 21.58
CA ASP A 68 7.50 -8.42 21.76
C ASP A 68 6.78 -9.55 22.52
N ARG A 69 5.87 -9.18 23.43
CA ARG A 69 5.00 -10.11 24.15
C ARG A 69 4.00 -10.82 23.25
N ASP A 70 3.42 -10.14 22.27
CA ASP A 70 2.49 -10.76 21.31
C ASP A 70 3.24 -11.72 20.37
N ALA A 71 4.50 -11.41 20.03
CA ALA A 71 5.36 -12.30 19.27
C ALA A 71 5.78 -13.55 20.09
N GLU A 72 6.08 -13.38 21.38
CA GLU A 72 6.34 -14.49 22.31
C GLU A 72 5.12 -15.41 22.46
N ILE A 73 3.92 -14.84 22.64
CA ILE A 73 2.67 -15.60 22.72
C ILE A 73 2.40 -16.34 21.42
N ALA A 74 2.55 -15.70 20.26
CA ALA A 74 2.36 -16.34 18.96
C ALA A 74 3.36 -17.49 18.73
N ASN A 75 4.62 -17.31 19.13
CA ASN A 75 5.63 -18.37 19.06
C ASN A 75 5.30 -19.53 20.01
N ALA A 76 4.89 -19.25 21.24
CA ALA A 76 4.48 -20.27 22.21
C ALA A 76 3.29 -21.09 21.68
N LEU A 77 2.26 -20.43 21.15
CA LEU A 77 1.13 -21.09 20.51
C LEU A 77 1.57 -21.96 19.33
N ARG A 78 2.46 -21.46 18.47
CA ARG A 78 2.98 -22.23 17.34
C ARG A 78 3.73 -23.50 17.76
N MET A 79 4.51 -23.43 18.85
CA MET A 79 5.21 -24.61 19.38
C MET A 79 4.22 -25.65 19.90
N ILE A 80 3.18 -25.21 20.64
CA ILE A 80 2.13 -26.11 21.15
C ILE A 80 1.40 -26.81 20.00
N TYR A 81 1.03 -26.08 18.94
CA TYR A 81 0.35 -26.67 17.77
C TYR A 81 1.24 -27.66 17.00
N ASN A 82 2.54 -27.39 16.87
CA ASN A 82 3.47 -28.30 16.18
C ASN A 82 3.81 -29.55 17.00
N GLU A 83 3.85 -29.46 18.34
CA GLU A 83 4.07 -30.60 19.23
C GLU A 83 2.85 -31.53 19.32
N SER A 84 1.64 -30.98 19.16
CA SER A 84 0.41 -31.76 19.10
C SER A 84 0.26 -32.55 17.79
N ASP A 85 0.85 -32.09 16.68
CA ASP A 85 0.92 -32.84 15.41
C ASP A 85 1.94 -33.99 15.44
N GLN A 86 2.96 -33.95 16.31
CA GLN A 86 3.96 -35.03 16.42
C GLN A 86 3.57 -36.16 17.38
N THR A 87 2.50 -36.01 18.15
CA THR A 87 2.05 -37.01 19.14
C THR A 87 0.95 -37.95 18.62
N HIS A 88 0.51 -37.80 17.37
CA HIS A 88 -0.50 -38.65 16.71
C HIS A 88 0.02 -39.35 15.43
N GLY A 89 1.34 -39.49 15.27
CA GLY A 89 1.98 -40.25 14.18
C GLY A 89 2.40 -41.65 14.60
#